data_AF-A0A7W7YCJ6-F1
#
_entry.id   AF-A0A7W7YCJ6-F1
#
_cell.length_a   1.000
_cell.length_b   1.000
_cell.length_c   1.000
_cell.angle_alpha   90.00
_cell.angle_beta   90.00
_cell.angle_gamma   90.00
#
_symmetry.space_group_name_H-M   'P 1'
#
loop_
_entity.id
_entity.type
_entity.pdbx_description
1 polymer ?
#
loop_
_entity_poly.entity_id
_entity_poly.type
_entity_poly.pdbx_seq_one_letter_code
_entity_poly.pdbx_strand_id
1 'polypeptide(L)'
;MKTPTDDHELIRWIDGEMNEAERAQFEERLKQEPELDTEARKMRCLSDTLRAHMPAVMRVPHADYFNTQIGVRITQMALDDARARTTTSGWGTQLLQWFRQPWFAMAGAAALAVLCFMAMNPVGSGPSGSMILSSYTPNTHVQARTYHDQNADATVLMLDGLDAMPADRKISGVNIQRSEVEPELASTTMYDAKGAAVLMISRDALGNPLLSPEG
;
A
#
# COMPACT_ATOMS: atom_id res chain seq x y z
N MET A 1 -10.09 28.24 32.35
CA MET A 1 -9.37 27.79 31.13
C MET A 1 -9.32 26.27 31.20
N LYS A 2 -9.91 25.55 30.24
CA LYS A 2 -9.80 24.08 30.19
C LYS A 2 -8.35 23.69 29.93
N THR A 3 -7.82 22.71 30.65
CA THR A 3 -6.50 22.17 30.38
C THR A 3 -6.61 21.03 29.36
N PRO A 4 -5.74 20.92 28.34
CA PRO A 4 -5.78 19.84 27.34
C PRO A 4 -5.75 18.43 27.95
N THR A 5 -5.22 18.31 29.16
CA THR A 5 -5.19 17.08 29.95
C THR A 5 -6.58 16.62 30.39
N ASP A 6 -7.50 17.55 30.67
CA ASP A 6 -8.83 17.23 31.19
C ASP A 6 -9.71 16.53 30.16
N ASP A 7 -9.66 16.98 28.90
CA ASP A 7 -10.41 16.37 27.79
C ASP A 7 -9.91 14.93 27.53
N HIS A 8 -8.61 14.70 27.66
CA HIS A 8 -8.00 13.38 27.48
C HIS A 8 -8.34 12.42 28.62
N GLU A 9 -8.32 12.89 29.88
CA GLU A 9 -8.74 12.11 31.04
C GLU A 9 -10.23 11.74 30.96
N LEU A 10 -11.07 12.67 30.52
CA LEU A 10 -12.50 12.44 30.32
C LEU A 10 -12.76 11.32 29.30
N ILE A 11 -12.07 11.33 28.15
CA ILE A 11 -12.18 10.29 27.13
C ILE A 11 -11.74 8.93 27.69
N ARG A 12 -10.56 8.86 28.31
CA ARG A 12 -10.05 7.61 28.94
C ARG A 12 -11.02 7.04 29.97
N TRP A 13 -11.68 7.91 30.74
CA TRP A 13 -12.68 7.50 31.73
C TRP A 13 -13.96 6.96 31.08
N ILE A 14 -14.42 7.56 29.98
CA ILE A 14 -15.60 7.10 29.23
C ILE A 14 -15.34 5.74 28.58
N ASP A 15 -14.15 5.54 28.01
CA ASP A 15 -13.76 4.31 27.32
C ASP A 15 -13.38 3.17 28.28
N GLY A 16 -13.24 3.49 29.58
CA GLY A 16 -12.89 2.50 30.62
C GLY A 16 -11.41 2.11 30.61
N GLU A 17 -10.55 2.94 30.04
CA GLU A 17 -9.10 2.73 29.95
C GLU A 17 -8.34 3.17 31.21
N MET A 18 -9.04 3.74 32.20
CA MET A 18 -8.48 4.09 33.50
C MET A 18 -8.44 2.88 34.43
N ASN A 19 -7.36 2.75 35.20
CA ASN A 19 -7.30 1.79 36.31
C ASN A 19 -8.16 2.26 37.49
N GLU A 20 -8.38 1.39 38.48
CA GLU A 20 -9.26 1.68 39.63
C GLU A 20 -8.82 2.92 40.43
N ALA A 21 -7.52 3.15 40.59
CA ALA A 21 -6.98 4.27 41.35
C ALA A 21 -7.14 5.60 40.59
N GLU A 22 -6.83 5.62 39.29
CA GLU A 22 -7.05 6.77 38.41
C GLU A 22 -8.53 7.13 38.35
N ARG A 23 -9.39 6.13 38.20
CA ARG A 23 -10.83 6.32 38.13
C ARG A 23 -11.39 6.89 39.44
N ALA A 24 -10.95 6.42 40.60
CA ALA A 24 -11.40 6.97 41.88
C ALA A 24 -10.99 8.44 42.06
N GLN A 25 -9.79 8.81 41.62
CA GLN A 25 -9.33 10.21 41.65
C GLN A 25 -10.14 11.10 40.70
N PHE A 26 -10.43 10.61 39.50
CA PHE A 26 -11.24 11.33 38.52
C PHE A 26 -12.70 11.49 38.98
N GLU A 27 -13.29 10.45 39.58
CA GLU A 27 -14.64 10.51 40.16
C GLU A 27 -14.73 11.48 41.35
N GLU A 28 -13.67 11.63 42.14
CA GLU A 28 -13.62 12.63 43.19
C GLU A 28 -13.54 14.05 42.62
N ARG A 29 -12.79 14.26 41.53
CA ARG A 29 -12.78 15.54 40.79
C ARG A 29 -14.15 15.87 40.20
N LEU A 30 -14.87 14.90 39.63
CA LEU A 30 -16.24 15.11 39.13
C LEU A 30 -17.18 15.65 40.21
N LYS A 31 -17.01 15.26 41.48
CA LYS A 31 -17.82 15.81 42.59
C LYS A 31 -17.44 17.26 42.92
N GLN A 32 -16.18 17.63 42.71
CA GLN A 32 -15.65 18.95 43.04
C GLN A 32 -15.91 19.97 41.91
N GLU A 33 -16.06 19.50 40.66
CA GLU A 33 -16.21 20.33 39.48
C GLU A 33 -17.55 20.05 38.74
N PRO A 34 -18.62 20.80 39.02
CA PRO A 34 -19.95 20.55 38.45
C PRO A 34 -20.05 20.76 36.92
N GLU A 35 -19.16 21.58 36.35
CA GLU A 35 -19.08 21.75 34.88
C GLU A 35 -18.56 20.48 34.20
N LEU A 36 -17.50 19.87 34.75
CA LEU A 36 -16.91 18.62 34.27
C LEU A 36 -17.90 17.45 34.40
N ASP A 37 -18.63 17.37 35.51
CA ASP A 37 -19.70 16.38 35.72
C ASP A 37 -20.84 16.52 34.70
N THR A 38 -21.21 17.74 34.35
CA THR A 38 -22.23 18.00 33.33
C THR A 38 -21.76 17.56 31.94
N GLU A 39 -20.51 17.82 31.60
CA GLU A 39 -19.90 17.39 30.34
C GLU A 39 -19.78 15.86 30.25
N ALA A 40 -19.29 15.23 31.32
CA ALA A 40 -19.17 13.78 31.43
C ALA A 40 -20.51 13.06 31.27
N ARG A 41 -21.59 13.60 31.86
CA ARG A 41 -22.95 13.09 31.67
C ARG A 41 -23.44 13.21 30.23
N LYS A 42 -23.15 14.34 29.56
CA LYS A 42 -23.53 14.54 28.14
C LYS A 42 -22.83 13.54 27.23
N MET A 43 -21.51 13.34 27.42
CA MET A 43 -20.75 12.38 26.62
C MET A 43 -21.18 10.94 26.87
N ARG A 44 -21.50 10.57 28.11
CA ARG A 44 -22.10 9.25 28.41
C ARG A 44 -23.44 9.04 27.72
N CYS A 45 -24.33 10.02 27.81
CA CYS A 45 -25.63 9.97 27.13
C CYS A 45 -25.47 9.79 25.61
N LEU A 46 -24.51 10.49 25.00
CA LEU A 46 -24.19 10.33 23.58
C LEU A 46 -23.65 8.92 23.29
N SER A 47 -22.71 8.41 24.08
CA SER A 47 -22.14 7.06 23.93
C SER A 47 -23.21 5.97 24.04
N ASP A 48 -24.09 6.08 25.04
CA ASP A 48 -25.21 5.17 25.24
C ASP A 48 -26.20 5.24 24.06
N THR A 49 -26.48 6.44 23.54
CA THR A 49 -27.34 6.64 22.37
C THR A 49 -26.73 6.01 21.12
N LEU A 50 -25.43 6.22 20.88
CA LEU A 50 -24.71 5.61 19.75
C LEU A 50 -24.70 4.10 19.87
N ARG A 51 -24.43 3.57 21.07
CA ARG A 51 -24.43 2.12 21.33
C ARG A 51 -25.81 1.49 21.16
N ALA A 52 -26.87 2.21 21.50
CA ALA A 52 -28.25 1.74 21.30
C ALA A 52 -28.65 1.66 19.82
N HIS A 53 -28.08 2.52 18.96
CA HIS A 53 -28.41 2.58 17.54
C HIS A 53 -27.40 1.87 16.63
N MET A 54 -26.22 1.53 17.14
CA MET A 54 -25.23 0.74 16.41
C MET A 54 -25.44 -0.76 16.65
N PRO A 55 -25.41 -1.60 15.60
CA PRO A 55 -25.49 -3.04 15.78
C PRO A 55 -24.28 -3.53 16.58
N ALA A 56 -24.55 -4.23 17.70
CA ALA A 56 -23.52 -4.73 18.64
C ALA A 56 -22.52 -5.70 17.99
N VAL A 57 -22.90 -6.33 16.88
CA VAL A 57 -22.04 -7.19 16.09
C VAL A 57 -22.28 -6.89 14.61
N MET A 58 -21.37 -6.13 14.02
CA MET A 58 -21.26 -6.02 12.57
C MET A 58 -20.16 -6.98 12.13
N ARG A 59 -20.48 -7.91 11.22
CA ARG A 59 -19.45 -8.72 10.56
C ARG A 59 -18.62 -7.76 9.73
N VAL A 60 -17.32 -7.64 10.01
CA VAL A 60 -16.40 -6.79 9.25
C VAL A 60 -16.55 -7.13 7.76
N PRO A 61 -17.00 -6.19 6.91
CA PRO A 61 -17.09 -6.44 5.48
C PRO A 61 -15.71 -6.82 4.96
N HIS A 62 -15.63 -7.94 4.23
CA HIS A 62 -14.38 -8.42 3.63
C HIS A 62 -13.24 -8.71 4.64
N ALA A 63 -13.54 -9.38 5.76
CA ALA A 63 -12.53 -9.83 6.72
C ALA A 63 -11.34 -10.57 6.06
N ASP A 64 -11.60 -11.36 5.01
CA ASP A 64 -10.55 -12.07 4.27
C ASP A 64 -9.62 -11.11 3.50
N TYR A 65 -10.16 -10.02 2.95
CA TYR A 65 -9.35 -8.97 2.32
C TYR A 65 -8.47 -8.25 3.33
N PHE A 66 -9.02 -7.89 4.49
CA PHE A 66 -8.27 -7.26 5.58
C PHE A 66 -7.11 -8.15 6.05
N ASN A 67 -7.37 -9.45 6.23
CA ASN A 67 -6.35 -10.43 6.59
C ASN A 67 -5.28 -10.58 5.50
N THR A 68 -5.68 -10.53 4.23
CA THR A 68 -4.75 -10.58 3.09
C THR A 68 -3.83 -9.35 3.07
N GLN A 69 -4.37 -8.15 3.30
CA GLN A 69 -3.59 -6.92 3.35
C GLN A 69 -2.58 -6.91 4.51
N ILE A 70 -2.98 -7.42 5.69
CA ILE A 70 -2.06 -7.61 6.81
C ILE A 70 -0.94 -8.58 6.43
N GLY A 71 -1.26 -9.72 5.81
CA GLY A 71 -0.27 -10.69 5.36
C GLY A 71 0.72 -10.10 4.34
N VAL A 72 0.22 -9.36 3.35
CA VAL A 72 1.06 -8.65 2.37
C VAL A 72 1.96 -7.63 3.07
N ARG A 73 1.44 -6.89 4.06
CA ARG A 73 2.24 -5.90 4.78
C ARG A 73 3.34 -6.53 5.64
N ILE A 74 3.04 -7.63 6.33
CA ILE A 74 4.03 -8.37 7.13
C ILE A 74 5.14 -8.94 6.24
N THR A 75 4.76 -9.54 5.10
CA THR A 75 5.74 -10.11 4.16
C THR A 75 6.64 -9.04 3.54
N GLN A 76 6.08 -7.88 3.18
CA GLN A 76 6.87 -6.72 2.74
C GLN A 76 7.87 -6.25 3.80
N MET A 77 7.40 -6.07 5.04
CA MET A 77 8.28 -5.66 6.16
C MET A 77 9.40 -6.68 6.40
N ALA A 78 9.11 -7.98 6.32
CA ALA A 78 10.12 -9.02 6.48
C ALA A 78 11.19 -9.02 5.37
N LEU A 79 10.78 -8.75 4.11
CA LEU A 79 11.69 -8.61 2.99
C LEU A 79 12.58 -7.36 3.11
N ASP A 80 12.01 -6.25 3.55
CA ASP A 80 12.74 -5.01 3.77
C ASP A 80 13.75 -5.14 4.91
N ASP A 81 13.38 -5.82 6.01
CA ASP A 81 14.31 -6.18 7.09
C ASP A 81 15.44 -7.09 6.62
N ALA A 82 15.16 -8.08 5.77
CA ALA A 82 16.18 -8.96 5.20
C ALA A 82 17.16 -8.19 4.29
N ARG A 83 16.66 -7.24 3.50
CA ARG A 83 17.49 -6.36 2.68
C ARG A 83 18.36 -5.45 3.56
N ALA A 84 17.80 -4.84 4.60
CA ALA A 84 18.52 -3.99 5.53
C ALA A 84 19.65 -4.73 6.29
N ARG A 85 19.45 -6.02 6.61
CA ARG A 85 20.48 -6.88 7.21
C ARG A 85 21.58 -7.29 6.24
N THR A 86 21.29 -7.32 4.94
CA THR A 86 22.29 -7.67 3.92
C THR A 86 23.23 -6.49 3.63
N THR A 87 22.75 -5.24 3.73
CA THR A 87 23.55 -4.03 3.52
C THR A 87 24.55 -3.73 4.65
N THR A 88 24.41 -4.35 5.83
CA THR A 88 25.30 -4.15 6.98
C THR A 88 26.44 -5.20 7.07
N SER A 89 26.46 -6.19 6.18
CA SER A 89 27.54 -7.19 6.08
C SER A 89 28.69 -6.69 5.20
N GLY A 90 29.62 -5.95 5.82
CA GLY A 90 31.06 -6.21 5.68
C GLY A 90 31.80 -5.97 4.35
N TRP A 91 31.23 -5.32 3.33
CA TRP A 91 31.96 -5.17 2.04
C TRP A 91 33.02 -4.06 2.03
N GLY A 92 32.82 -3.00 2.83
CA GLY A 92 33.69 -1.81 2.83
C GLY A 92 35.06 -2.01 3.45
N THR A 93 35.20 -2.87 4.45
CA THR A 93 36.46 -3.07 5.18
C THR A 93 37.40 -4.09 4.51
N GLN A 94 36.87 -5.01 3.70
CA GLN A 94 37.65 -6.06 3.05
C GLN A 94 38.19 -5.65 1.66
N LEU A 95 37.49 -4.76 0.94
CA LEU A 95 37.95 -4.21 -0.35
C LEU A 95 39.13 -3.24 -0.21
N LEU A 96 39.20 -2.48 0.88
CA LEU A 96 40.27 -1.50 1.14
C LEU A 96 41.63 -2.15 1.49
N GLN A 97 41.65 -3.40 1.93
CA GLN A 97 42.91 -4.12 2.15
C GLN A 97 43.54 -4.66 0.86
N TRP A 98 42.73 -4.94 -0.18
CA TRP A 98 43.22 -5.50 -1.45
C TRP A 98 43.83 -4.43 -2.38
N PHE A 99 43.34 -3.20 -2.32
CA PHE A 99 43.81 -2.06 -3.14
C PHE A 99 45.19 -1.50 -2.76
N ARG A 100 45.79 -1.90 -1.64
CA ARG A 100 47.11 -1.39 -1.20
C ARG A 100 48.30 -2.12 -1.81
N GLN A 101 48.09 -2.98 -2.80
CA GLN A 101 49.14 -3.75 -3.44
C GLN A 101 49.63 -3.06 -4.74
N PRO A 102 50.93 -2.70 -4.83
CA PRO A 102 51.45 -1.74 -5.81
C PRO A 102 51.51 -2.21 -7.28
N TRP A 103 51.03 -3.41 -7.60
CA TRP A 103 51.16 -4.03 -8.92
C TRP A 103 49.90 -3.96 -9.80
N PHE A 104 48.76 -3.46 -9.29
CA PHE A 104 47.49 -3.37 -10.03
C PHE A 104 47.33 -2.13 -10.93
N ALA A 105 48.24 -1.15 -10.87
CA ALA A 105 48.11 0.11 -11.60
C ALA A 105 48.10 -0.05 -13.14
N MET A 106 48.70 -1.12 -13.68
CA MET A 106 48.80 -1.31 -15.13
C MET A 106 47.72 -2.20 -15.74
N ALA A 107 47.08 -3.08 -14.97
CA ALA A 107 45.99 -3.93 -15.46
C ALA A 107 44.60 -3.26 -15.34
N GLY A 108 44.46 -2.26 -14.46
CA GLY A 108 43.19 -1.59 -14.19
C GLY A 108 42.63 -0.79 -15.37
N ALA A 109 43.49 -0.28 -16.26
CA ALA A 109 43.05 0.59 -17.37
C ALA A 109 42.20 -0.17 -18.42
N ALA A 110 42.51 -1.42 -18.72
CA ALA A 110 41.75 -2.23 -19.67
C ALA A 110 40.41 -2.70 -19.09
N ALA A 111 40.37 -3.07 -17.81
CA ALA A 111 39.13 -3.45 -17.13
C ALA A 111 38.18 -2.26 -16.93
N LEU A 112 38.72 -1.05 -16.69
CA LEU A 112 37.94 0.19 -16.62
C LEU A 112 37.26 0.53 -17.95
N ALA A 113 37.92 0.29 -19.09
CA ALA A 113 37.32 0.54 -20.40
C ALA A 113 36.14 -0.41 -20.68
N VAL A 114 36.25 -1.69 -20.30
CA VAL A 114 35.16 -2.67 -20.44
C VAL A 114 34.01 -2.38 -19.48
N LEU A 115 34.31 -1.99 -18.23
CA LEU A 115 33.29 -1.58 -17.25
C LEU A 115 32.58 -0.28 -17.66
N CYS A 116 33.29 0.71 -18.22
CA CYS A 116 32.66 1.90 -18.79
C CYS A 116 31.76 1.55 -19.98
N PHE A 117 32.17 0.62 -20.84
CA PHE A 117 31.35 0.17 -21.98
C PHE A 117 30.10 -0.62 -21.54
N MET A 118 30.18 -1.40 -20.45
CA MET A 118 28.99 -2.03 -19.84
C MET A 118 28.11 -1.02 -19.08
N ALA A 119 28.69 -0.03 -18.40
CA ALA A 119 27.94 1.01 -17.71
C ALA A 119 27.17 1.94 -18.67
N MET A 120 27.66 2.09 -19.91
CA MET A 120 26.98 2.86 -20.97
C MET A 120 25.96 2.03 -21.78
N ASN A 121 25.90 0.71 -21.61
CA ASN A 121 24.86 -0.14 -22.20
C ASN A 121 23.96 -0.68 -21.08
N PRO A 122 22.91 0.04 -20.65
CA PRO A 122 21.91 -0.54 -19.79
C PRO A 122 21.10 -1.55 -20.60
N VAL A 123 21.58 -2.79 -20.70
CA VAL A 123 20.70 -3.94 -20.90
C VAL A 123 19.99 -4.13 -19.57
N GLY A 124 18.96 -3.31 -19.36
CA GLY A 124 18.11 -3.32 -18.19
C GLY A 124 17.28 -4.60 -18.18
N SER A 125 17.75 -5.60 -17.45
CA SER A 125 16.95 -6.75 -17.05
C SER A 125 16.95 -6.77 -15.52
N GLY A 126 16.28 -5.77 -14.93
CA GLY A 126 15.84 -5.85 -13.54
C GLY A 126 14.73 -6.91 -13.44
N PRO A 127 14.48 -7.49 -12.26
CA PRO A 127 13.38 -8.42 -12.09
C PRO A 127 12.07 -7.66 -12.31
N SER A 128 11.53 -7.74 -13.53
CA SER A 128 10.25 -7.18 -13.97
C SER A 128 9.09 -7.96 -13.35
N GLY A 129 9.04 -8.05 -12.03
CA GLY A 129 7.90 -8.59 -11.31
C GLY A 129 6.76 -7.58 -11.35
N SER A 130 5.89 -7.69 -12.36
CA SER A 130 4.61 -6.97 -12.37
C SER A 130 3.79 -7.38 -11.14
N MET A 131 3.71 -6.50 -10.15
CA MET A 131 2.89 -6.71 -8.96
C MET A 131 1.47 -6.21 -9.24
N ILE A 132 0.52 -7.12 -9.38
CA ILE A 132 -0.90 -6.76 -9.52
C ILE A 132 -1.42 -6.32 -8.16
N LEU A 133 -1.68 -5.01 -8.03
CA LEU A 133 -2.10 -4.35 -6.79
C LEU A 133 -3.58 -4.64 -6.43
N SER A 134 -4.43 -4.82 -7.45
CA SER A 134 -5.85 -5.12 -7.30
C SER A 134 -6.43 -5.69 -8.59
N SER A 135 -7.39 -6.61 -8.47
CA SER A 135 -8.24 -7.08 -9.58
C SER A 135 -9.70 -6.78 -9.24
N TYR A 136 -10.45 -6.23 -10.20
CA TYR A 136 -11.86 -5.91 -10.05
C TYR A 136 -12.67 -6.62 -11.16
N THR A 137 -13.68 -7.38 -10.77
CA THR A 137 -14.65 -7.99 -11.67
C THR A 137 -16.04 -7.40 -11.34
N PRO A 138 -16.67 -6.62 -12.25
CA PRO A 138 -17.98 -6.02 -11.99
C PRO A 138 -19.10 -7.06 -11.83
N ASN A 139 -18.90 -8.25 -12.42
CA ASN A 139 -19.86 -9.36 -12.38
C ASN A 139 -19.42 -10.39 -11.34
N THR A 140 -20.29 -10.68 -10.36
CA THR A 140 -20.04 -11.64 -9.28
C THR A 140 -19.87 -13.08 -9.76
N HIS A 141 -20.30 -13.39 -10.98
CA HIS A 141 -20.10 -14.71 -11.60
C HIS A 141 -18.74 -14.87 -12.28
N VAL A 142 -17.97 -13.78 -12.45
CA VAL A 142 -16.65 -13.79 -13.08
C VAL A 142 -15.57 -13.80 -12.00
N GLN A 143 -14.71 -14.83 -12.04
CA GLN A 143 -13.58 -14.96 -11.13
C GLN A 143 -12.28 -14.61 -11.85
N ALA A 144 -11.51 -13.70 -11.28
CA ALA A 144 -10.17 -13.37 -11.79
C ALA A 144 -9.11 -14.13 -10.98
N ARG A 145 -8.19 -14.78 -11.67
CA ARG A 145 -7.04 -15.50 -11.10
C ARG A 145 -5.77 -14.99 -11.75
N THR A 146 -4.73 -14.84 -10.95
CA THR A 146 -3.44 -14.35 -11.42
C THR A 146 -2.36 -15.36 -11.06
N TYR A 147 -1.50 -15.66 -12.02
CA TYR A 147 -0.27 -16.41 -11.76
C TYR A 147 0.87 -15.90 -12.64
N HIS A 148 2.10 -16.20 -12.25
CA HIS A 148 3.29 -15.90 -13.03
C HIS A 148 3.69 -17.13 -13.84
N ASP A 149 3.77 -17.00 -15.16
CA ASP A 149 4.30 -18.04 -16.04
C ASP A 149 5.79 -17.78 -16.27
N GLN A 150 6.64 -18.69 -15.75
CA GLN A 150 8.08 -18.59 -15.86
C GLN A 150 8.59 -18.85 -17.29
N ASN A 151 7.88 -19.62 -18.10
CA ASN A 151 8.29 -19.92 -19.48
C ASN A 151 8.02 -18.75 -20.41
N ALA A 152 6.95 -18.01 -20.13
CA ALA A 152 6.57 -16.82 -20.90
C ALA A 152 7.15 -15.51 -20.32
N ASP A 153 7.81 -15.57 -19.16
CA ASP A 153 8.26 -14.42 -18.36
C ASP A 153 7.17 -13.34 -18.23
N ALA A 154 5.94 -13.80 -17.93
CA ALA A 154 4.74 -12.98 -17.98
C ALA A 154 3.81 -13.24 -16.80
N THR A 155 3.14 -12.18 -16.37
CA THR A 155 2.02 -12.29 -15.42
C THR A 155 0.74 -12.56 -16.19
N VAL A 156 0.11 -13.71 -15.94
CA VAL A 156 -1.11 -14.15 -16.61
C VAL A 156 -2.31 -13.82 -15.72
N LEU A 157 -3.30 -13.13 -16.30
CA LEU A 157 -4.62 -12.91 -15.71
C LEU A 157 -5.63 -13.82 -16.41
N MET A 158 -6.17 -14.79 -15.67
CA MET A 158 -7.19 -15.72 -16.14
C MET A 158 -8.56 -15.29 -15.60
N LEU A 159 -9.53 -15.17 -16.49
CA LEU A 159 -10.91 -14.80 -16.15
C LEU A 159 -11.82 -16.01 -16.40
N ASP A 160 -12.33 -16.60 -15.32
CA ASP A 160 -13.26 -17.72 -15.35
C ASP A 160 -14.71 -17.18 -15.28
N GLY A 161 -15.64 -17.76 -16.05
CA GLY A 161 -17.06 -17.39 -16.00
C GLY A 161 -17.49 -16.27 -16.95
N LEU A 162 -16.65 -15.90 -17.93
CA LEU A 162 -17.06 -15.06 -19.05
C LEU A 162 -17.75 -15.88 -20.13
N ASP A 163 -18.74 -15.28 -20.80
CA ASP A 163 -19.33 -15.87 -22.00
C ASP A 163 -18.27 -16.05 -23.09
N ALA A 164 -18.47 -17.10 -23.90
CA ALA A 164 -17.57 -17.40 -25.02
C ALA A 164 -17.43 -16.17 -25.93
N MET A 165 -16.19 -15.73 -26.15
CA MET A 165 -15.94 -14.59 -27.00
C MET A 165 -16.16 -14.98 -28.48
N PRO A 166 -16.93 -14.20 -29.26
CA PRO A 166 -17.14 -14.48 -30.68
C PRO A 166 -15.82 -14.48 -31.46
N ALA A 167 -15.65 -15.45 -32.36
CA ALA A 167 -14.40 -15.62 -33.12
C ALA A 167 -14.14 -14.47 -34.12
N ASP A 168 -15.17 -13.73 -34.48
CA ASP A 168 -15.13 -12.55 -35.35
C ASP A 168 -14.83 -11.25 -34.61
N ARG A 169 -14.74 -11.28 -33.27
CA ARG A 169 -14.45 -10.09 -32.46
C ARG A 169 -12.98 -9.71 -32.58
N LYS A 170 -12.71 -8.57 -33.22
CA LYS A 170 -11.36 -7.99 -33.33
C LYS A 170 -10.86 -7.55 -31.96
N ILE A 171 -9.79 -8.19 -31.47
CA ILE A 171 -9.08 -7.77 -30.26
C ILE A 171 -7.98 -6.79 -30.68
N SER A 172 -7.98 -5.61 -30.07
CA SER A 172 -6.92 -4.61 -30.24
C SER A 172 -6.23 -4.41 -28.89
N GLY A 173 -4.91 -4.61 -28.85
CA GLY A 173 -4.09 -4.28 -27.67
C GLY A 173 -3.58 -2.85 -27.75
N VAL A 174 -3.50 -2.18 -26.61
CA VAL A 174 -2.83 -0.88 -26.47
C VAL A 174 -1.45 -1.12 -25.86
N ASN A 175 -0.40 -0.60 -26.50
CA ASN A 175 0.95 -0.66 -25.94
C ASN A 175 1.19 0.60 -25.09
N ILE A 176 1.37 0.40 -23.79
CA ILE A 176 1.53 1.46 -22.81
C ILE A 176 2.98 1.50 -22.36
N GLN A 177 3.62 2.65 -22.54
CA GLN A 177 5.04 2.85 -22.20
C GLN A 177 5.21 3.52 -20.85
N ARG A 178 4.24 4.35 -20.47
CA ARG A 178 4.29 5.12 -19.24
C ARG A 178 2.89 5.30 -18.67
N SER A 179 2.79 5.31 -17.35
CA SER A 179 1.61 5.74 -16.62
C SER A 179 1.99 6.85 -15.66
N GLU A 180 1.15 7.87 -15.55
CA GLU A 180 1.27 8.94 -14.56
C GLU A 180 0.05 8.88 -13.64
N VAL A 181 0.30 8.96 -12.33
CA VAL A 181 -0.74 8.96 -11.30
C VAL A 181 -0.90 10.39 -10.83
N GLU A 182 -2.13 10.90 -10.84
CA GLU A 182 -2.48 12.22 -10.35
C GLU A 182 -3.27 12.05 -9.04
N PRO A 183 -2.60 12.19 -7.88
CA PRO A 183 -3.21 11.85 -6.59
C PRO A 183 -4.40 12.75 -6.25
N GLU A 184 -4.34 14.02 -6.66
CA GLU A 184 -5.40 15.01 -6.39
C GLU A 184 -6.72 14.68 -7.08
N LEU A 185 -6.65 14.05 -8.27
CA LEU A 185 -7.80 13.66 -9.06
C LEU A 185 -8.16 12.17 -8.91
N ALA A 186 -7.40 11.43 -8.08
CA ALA A 186 -7.50 9.98 -7.94
C ALA A 186 -7.52 9.25 -9.31
N SER A 187 -6.75 9.76 -10.27
CA SER A 187 -6.71 9.27 -11.64
C SER A 187 -5.33 8.77 -12.05
N THR A 188 -5.31 7.88 -13.03
CA THR A 188 -4.09 7.35 -13.66
C THR A 188 -4.22 7.48 -15.17
N THR A 189 -3.31 8.23 -15.79
CA THR A 189 -3.26 8.44 -17.23
C THR A 189 -2.15 7.60 -17.83
N MET A 190 -2.44 6.89 -18.92
CA MET A 190 -1.54 5.98 -19.61
C MET A 190 -1.17 6.54 -20.98
N TYR A 191 0.12 6.48 -21.32
CA TYR A 191 0.69 7.09 -22.52
C TYR A 191 1.32 6.04 -23.44
N ASP A 192 1.21 6.29 -24.75
CA ASP A 192 1.89 5.50 -25.78
C ASP A 192 3.38 5.86 -25.91
N ALA A 193 4.07 5.22 -26.86
CA ALA A 193 5.47 5.46 -27.15
C ALA A 193 5.76 6.87 -27.71
N LYS A 194 4.75 7.57 -28.22
CA LYS A 194 4.86 8.94 -28.75
C LYS A 194 4.54 9.98 -27.69
N GLY A 195 4.15 9.56 -26.49
CA GLY A 195 3.73 10.44 -25.40
C GLY A 195 2.29 10.93 -25.51
N ALA A 196 1.47 10.35 -26.39
CA ALA A 196 0.04 10.63 -26.45
C ALA A 196 -0.69 9.86 -25.35
N ALA A 197 -1.63 10.51 -24.66
CA ALA A 197 -2.50 9.84 -23.69
C ALA A 197 -3.45 8.90 -24.45
N VAL A 198 -3.59 7.65 -23.99
CA VAL A 198 -4.41 6.62 -24.64
C VAL A 198 -5.55 6.15 -23.75
N LEU A 199 -5.36 6.17 -22.44
CA LEU A 199 -6.35 5.72 -21.49
C LEU A 199 -6.19 6.46 -20.17
N MET A 200 -7.29 6.99 -19.64
CA MET A 200 -7.35 7.52 -18.29
C MET A 200 -8.30 6.67 -17.46
N ILE A 201 -7.84 6.28 -16.27
CA ILE A 201 -8.61 5.54 -15.28
C ILE A 201 -8.83 6.47 -14.10
N SER A 202 -10.07 6.80 -13.78
CA SER A 202 -10.45 7.59 -12.60
C SER A 202 -11.39 6.78 -11.70
N ARG A 203 -11.83 7.36 -10.58
CA ARG A 203 -12.81 6.73 -9.68
C ARG A 203 -14.08 7.56 -9.59
N ASP A 204 -15.23 6.91 -9.58
CA ASP A 204 -16.51 7.57 -9.30
C ASP A 204 -16.69 7.87 -7.80
N ALA A 205 -17.80 8.51 -7.43
CA ALA A 205 -18.11 8.84 -6.03
C ALA A 205 -18.28 7.61 -5.11
N LEU A 206 -18.47 6.42 -5.69
CA LEU A 206 -18.57 5.14 -4.99
C LEU A 206 -17.23 4.38 -4.99
N GLY A 207 -16.18 4.94 -5.61
CA GLY A 207 -14.85 4.36 -5.72
C GLY A 207 -14.69 3.36 -6.87
N ASN A 208 -15.67 3.21 -7.75
CA ASN A 208 -15.57 2.31 -8.91
C ASN A 208 -14.67 2.92 -9.99
N PRO A 209 -13.89 2.10 -10.71
CA PRO A 209 -13.06 2.59 -11.80
C PRO A 209 -13.92 3.07 -12.98
N LEU A 210 -13.71 4.32 -13.39
CA LEU A 210 -14.26 4.91 -14.60
C LEU A 210 -13.16 4.97 -15.66
N LEU A 211 -13.42 4.42 -16.84
CA LEU A 211 -12.49 4.41 -17.97
C LEU A 211 -12.91 5.49 -18.96
N SER A 212 -12.04 6.47 -19.22
CA SER A 212 -12.22 7.46 -20.28
C SER A 212 -11.15 7.27 -21.35
N PRO A 213 -11.53 6.95 -22.60
CA PRO A 213 -10.58 6.98 -23.71
C PRO A 213 -10.24 8.44 -24.01
N GLU A 214 -8.97 8.81 -23.86
CA GLU A 214 -8.43 10.05 -24.42
C GLU A 214 -7.96 9.70 -25.83
N GLY A 215 -8.48 10.44 -26.82
CA GLY A 215 -8.30 10.16 -28.25
C GLY A 215 -6.98 10.64 -28.80
#